data_AF-A0A545TI48-F1
#
_entry.id   AF-A0A545TI48-F1
#
_cell.length_a   1.000
_cell.length_b   1.000
_cell.length_c   1.000
_cell.angle_alpha   90.00
_cell.angle_beta   90.00
_cell.angle_gamma   90.00
#
_symmetry.space_group_name_H-M   'P 1'
#
loop_
_entity.id
_entity.type
_entity.pdbx_description
1 polymer ?
#
loop_
_entity_poly.entity_id
_entity_poly.type
_entity_poly.pdbx_seq_one_letter_code
_entity_poly.pdbx_strand_id
1 'polypeptide(L)'
;MMSGQISAEIGHWYRPVNNDALFEVVAIDYEEQSIEIQYYDGEIEELEFSGWKALIPLESAPPEDWTGPFEIDRQDPAFNDYAINEALMSIERKSR
;
A
#
# COMPACT_ATOMS: atom_id res chain seq x y z
N MET A 1 -21.19 -6.48 12.44
CA MET A 1 -19.89 -7.15 12.37
C MET A 1 -18.84 -6.06 12.36
N MET A 2 -18.06 -5.88 13.43
CA MET A 2 -16.96 -4.91 13.43
C MET A 2 -15.81 -5.62 12.75
N SER A 3 -15.77 -5.57 11.42
CA SER A 3 -14.58 -5.94 10.65
C SER A 3 -13.39 -5.26 11.31
N GLY A 4 -12.36 -6.03 11.66
CA GLY A 4 -11.18 -5.53 12.35
C GLY A 4 -10.39 -4.60 11.43
N GLN A 5 -10.89 -3.38 11.24
CA GLN A 5 -10.40 -2.40 10.30
C GLN A 5 -8.93 -2.10 10.59
N ILE A 6 -8.08 -2.45 9.63
CA ILE A 6 -6.69 -2.00 9.58
C ILE A 6 -6.66 -0.67 8.81
N SER A 7 -5.85 0.26 9.28
CA SER A 7 -5.67 1.60 8.67
C SER A 7 -4.52 1.63 7.66
N ALA A 8 -4.08 0.46 7.19
CA ALA A 8 -3.02 0.33 6.20
C ALA A 8 -3.56 0.66 4.80
N GLU A 9 -2.77 1.37 4.01
CA GLU A 9 -3.07 1.71 2.62
C GLU A 9 -1.87 1.36 1.73
N ILE A 10 -2.13 0.65 0.63
CA ILE A 10 -1.08 0.21 -0.30
C ILE A 10 -0.38 1.43 -0.91
N GLY A 11 0.94 1.38 -0.89
CA GLY A 11 1.98 2.36 -1.20
C GLY A 11 1.99 3.64 -0.38
N HIS A 12 1.46 3.56 0.85
CA HIS A 12 1.72 4.57 1.88
C HIS A 12 2.88 4.12 2.75
N TRP A 13 3.61 5.13 3.24
CA TRP A 13 4.75 4.95 4.12
C TRP A 13 4.33 5.10 5.57
N TYR A 14 4.90 4.25 6.41
CA TYR A 14 4.58 4.22 7.83
C TYR A 14 5.84 4.10 8.68
N ARG A 15 5.75 4.64 9.89
CA ARG A 15 6.77 4.51 10.94
C ARG A 15 6.16 3.91 12.20
N PRO A 16 6.66 2.77 12.70
CA PRO A 16 6.25 2.24 14.00
C PRO A 16 6.54 3.22 15.14
N VAL A 17 5.79 3.11 16.23
CA VAL A 17 6.10 3.90 17.45
C VAL A 17 7.29 3.34 18.23
N ASN A 18 7.61 2.06 18.02
CA ASN A 18 8.64 1.34 18.76
C ASN A 18 9.99 1.26 18.01
N ASN A 19 10.01 1.63 16.73
CA ASN A 19 11.18 1.57 15.85
C ASN A 19 11.11 2.69 14.81
N ASP A 20 12.25 3.28 14.47
CA ASP A 20 12.35 4.33 13.45
C ASP A 20 12.48 3.79 12.02
N ALA A 21 12.43 2.46 11.83
CA ALA A 21 12.44 1.84 10.51
C ALA A 21 11.16 2.20 9.73
N LEU A 22 11.32 2.99 8.67
CA LEU A 22 10.28 3.30 7.71
C LEU A 22 10.04 2.12 6.77
N PHE A 23 8.78 1.89 6.44
CA PHE A 23 8.38 0.91 5.43
C PHE A 23 7.16 1.39 4.64
N GLU A 24 7.05 0.90 3.41
CA GLU A 24 5.91 1.03 2.54
C GLU A 24 5.00 -0.19 2.66
N VAL A 25 3.70 -0.01 2.70
CA VAL A 25 2.77 -1.14 2.52
C VAL A 25 2.69 -1.46 1.04
N VAL A 26 3.06 -2.64 0.59
CA VAL A 26 3.05 -2.98 -0.85
C VAL A 26 1.88 -3.90 -1.23
N ALA A 27 1.32 -4.65 -0.29
CA ALA A 27 0.12 -5.46 -0.49
C ALA A 27 -0.70 -5.62 0.79
N ILE A 28 -2.00 -5.90 0.63
CA ILE A 28 -2.92 -6.25 1.73
C ILE A 28 -3.78 -7.41 1.25
N ASP A 29 -3.72 -8.53 1.96
CA ASP A 29 -4.60 -9.68 1.75
C ASP A 29 -5.63 -9.76 2.89
N TYR A 30 -6.90 -9.55 2.55
CA TYR A 30 -8.00 -9.61 3.53
C TYR A 30 -8.51 -11.03 3.79
N GLU A 31 -8.25 -11.98 2.88
CA GLU A 31 -8.63 -13.39 3.06
C GLU A 31 -7.65 -14.07 4.02
N GLU A 32 -6.35 -13.86 3.81
CA GLU A 32 -5.27 -14.38 4.66
C GLU A 32 -4.95 -13.47 5.87
N GLN A 33 -5.56 -12.28 5.93
CA GLN A 33 -5.38 -11.30 7.01
C GLN A 33 -3.92 -10.88 7.20
N SER A 34 -3.20 -10.68 6.10
CA SER A 34 -1.81 -10.27 6.07
C SER A 34 -1.57 -8.98 5.28
N ILE A 35 -0.46 -8.33 5.57
CA ILE A 35 0.00 -7.07 4.99
C ILE A 35 1.46 -7.29 4.63
N GLU A 36 1.80 -7.04 3.37
CA GLU A 36 3.19 -7.07 2.92
C GLU A 36 3.77 -5.66 3.02
N ILE A 37 4.92 -5.53 3.68
CA ILE A 37 5.65 -4.27 3.83
C ILE A 37 7.03 -4.37 3.16
N GLN A 38 7.50 -3.25 2.61
CA GLN A 38 8.82 -3.12 2.04
C GLN A 38 9.62 -2.04 2.77
N TYR A 39 10.82 -2.38 3.21
CA TYR A 39 11.77 -1.44 3.79
C TYR A 39 12.55 -0.69 2.70
N TYR A 40 13.22 0.41 3.07
CA TYR A 40 14.01 1.24 2.16
C TYR A 40 15.14 0.47 1.43
N ASP A 41 15.70 -0.56 2.05
CA ASP A 41 16.74 -1.40 1.43
C ASP A 41 16.19 -2.44 0.44
N GLY A 42 14.86 -2.48 0.28
CA GLY A 42 14.15 -3.40 -0.60
C GLY A 42 13.79 -4.73 0.06
N GLU A 43 14.09 -4.92 1.34
CA GLU A 43 13.63 -6.10 2.09
C GLU A 43 12.10 -6.09 2.19
N ILE A 44 11.49 -7.26 1.95
CA ILE A 44 10.04 -7.46 2.03
C ILE A 44 9.74 -8.34 3.24
N GLU A 45 8.78 -7.93 4.05
CA GLU A 45 8.30 -8.66 5.22
C GLU A 45 6.76 -8.77 5.19
N GLU A 46 6.25 -9.93 5.61
CA GLU A 46 4.82 -10.16 5.76
C GLU A 46 4.40 -10.03 7.23
N LEU A 47 3.35 -9.26 7.47
CA LEU A 47 2.79 -8.99 8.79
C LEU A 47 1.32 -9.41 8.84
N GLU A 48 0.92 -10.14 9.88
CA GLU A 48 -0.50 -10.33 10.16
C GLU A 48 -1.16 -9.01 10.61
N PHE A 49 -2.49 -8.91 10.47
CA PHE A 49 -3.26 -7.75 10.98
C PHE A 49 -3.09 -7.52 12.49
N SER A 50 -2.81 -8.59 13.24
CA SER A 50 -2.49 -8.54 14.66
C SER A 50 -1.15 -7.81 14.89
N GLY A 51 -0.13 -8.13 14.10
CA GLY A 51 1.18 -7.49 14.08
C GLY A 51 1.11 -6.03 13.70
N TRP A 52 0.36 -5.69 12.65
CA TRP A 52 0.09 -4.30 12.26
C TRP A 52 -0.44 -3.45 13.43
N LYS A 53 -1.44 -3.97 14.15
CA LYS A 53 -2.02 -3.27 15.31
C LYS A 53 -1.05 -3.14 16.48
N ALA A 54 -0.15 -4.10 16.67
CA ALA A 54 0.85 -4.06 17.72
C ALA A 54 1.98 -3.05 17.42
N LEU A 55 2.30 -2.82 16.14
CA LEU A 55 3.28 -1.82 15.71
C LEU A 55 2.80 -0.38 15.93
N ILE A 56 1.47 -0.18 15.96
CA ILE A 56 0.82 1.14 16.03
C ILE A 56 1.47 2.11 15.01
N PRO A 57 1.53 1.74 13.72
CA PRO A 57 2.23 2.54 12.72
C PRO A 57 1.56 3.89 12.54
N LEU A 58 2.38 4.94 12.43
CA LEU A 58 1.95 6.28 12.07
C LEU A 58 2.30 6.53 10.61
N GLU A 59 1.34 7.03 9.84
CA GLU A 59 1.57 7.43 8.45
C GLU A 59 2.66 8.51 8.40
N SER A 60 3.55 8.38 7.42
CA SER A 60 4.72 9.24 7.22
C SER A 60 4.92 9.53 5.74
N ALA A 61 5.65 10.60 5.44
CA ALA A 61 6.21 10.80 4.12
C ALA A 61 7.25 9.70 3.83
N PRO A 62 7.46 9.34 2.55
CA PRO A 62 8.59 8.51 2.14
C PRO A 62 9.93 9.17 2.51
N PRO A 63 11.03 8.41 2.61
CA PRO A 63 12.38 8.96 2.74
C PRO A 63 12.68 9.94 1.59
N GLU A 64 13.44 11.02 1.85
CA GLU A 64 13.74 12.07 0.86
C GLU A 64 14.38 11.52 -0.44
N ASP A 65 15.11 10.40 -0.37
CA ASP A 65 15.76 9.75 -1.51
C ASP A 65 14.97 8.55 -2.10
N TRP A 66 13.76 8.26 -1.62
CA TRP A 66 12.96 7.13 -2.12
C TRP A 66 12.36 7.40 -3.50
N THR A 67 12.06 8.66 -3.78
CA THR A 67 11.66 9.12 -5.11
C THR A 67 12.91 9.26 -5.98
N GLY A 68 13.36 8.15 -6.56
CA GLY A 68 13.97 8.24 -7.89
C GLY A 68 13.07 9.10 -8.80
N PRO A 69 13.59 9.70 -9.90
CA PRO A 69 13.04 10.87 -10.63
C PRO A 69 11.60 10.81 -11.19
N PHE A 70 10.80 9.82 -10.81
CA PHE A 70 9.39 9.68 -11.11
C PHE A 70 8.59 9.85 -9.81
N GLU A 71 8.38 11.10 -9.38
CA GLU A 71 7.24 11.43 -8.54
C GLU A 71 5.98 11.09 -9.35
N ILE A 72 5.31 10.01 -8.97
CA ILE A 72 3.96 9.72 -9.42
C ILE A 72 3.04 10.10 -8.27
N ASP A 73 2.66 11.37 -8.26
CA ASP A 73 1.66 11.91 -7.35
C ASP A 73 0.36 11.12 -7.55
N ARG A 74 -0.20 10.54 -6.47
CA ARG A 74 -1.46 9.77 -6.55
C ARG A 74 -2.68 10.64 -6.81
N GLN A 75 -2.49 11.96 -6.85
CA GLN A 75 -3.47 12.90 -7.38
C GLN A 75 -3.35 13.08 -8.91
N ASP A 76 -2.45 12.38 -9.58
CA ASP A 76 -2.29 12.44 -11.04
C ASP A 76 -3.49 11.74 -11.73
N PRO A 77 -4.34 12.48 -12.47
CA PRO A 77 -5.43 11.92 -13.24
C PRO A 77 -4.98 10.84 -14.26
N ALA A 78 -3.69 10.78 -14.61
CA ALA A 78 -3.16 9.75 -15.50
C ALA A 78 -3.29 8.33 -14.93
N PHE A 79 -3.19 8.12 -13.61
CA PHE A 79 -3.42 6.78 -13.02
C PHE A 79 -4.89 6.36 -13.06
N ASN A 80 -5.79 7.33 -12.85
CA ASN A 80 -7.22 7.09 -12.88
C ASN A 80 -7.65 6.65 -14.30
N ASP A 81 -7.03 7.21 -15.33
CA ASP A 81 -7.28 6.82 -16.72
C ASP A 81 -6.84 5.38 -17.01
N TYR A 82 -5.70 4.89 -16.49
CA TYR A 82 -5.29 3.49 -16.71
C TYR A 82 -6.22 2.48 -16.05
N ALA A 83 -6.65 2.72 -14.80
CA ALA A 83 -7.55 1.83 -14.08
C ALA A 83 -8.95 1.80 -14.70
N ILE A 84 -9.46 2.96 -15.15
CA ILE A 84 -10.76 3.06 -15.82
C ILE A 84 -10.71 2.41 -17.20
N ASN A 85 -9.63 2.59 -17.97
CA ASN A 85 -9.49 1.99 -19.29
C ASN A 85 -9.43 0.45 -19.24
N GLU A 86 -8.71 -0.15 -18.27
CA GLU A 86 -8.69 -1.61 -18.07
C GLU A 86 -10.07 -2.17 -17.69
N ALA A 87 -10.79 -1.47 -16.82
CA ALA A 87 -12.15 -1.85 -16.43
C ALA A 87 -13.13 -1.79 -17.63
N LEU A 88 -13.02 -0.76 -18.47
CA LEU A 88 -13.84 -0.60 -19.68
C LEU A 88 -13.52 -1.66 -20.75
N MET A 89 -12.24 -1.96 -21.00
CA MET A 89 -11.83 -3.01 -21.92
C MET A 89 -12.30 -4.39 -21.48
N SER A 90 -12.39 -4.63 -20.17
CA SER A 90 -12.90 -5.88 -19.62
C SER A 90 -14.42 -6.04 -19.74
N ILE A 91 -15.17 -4.93 -19.77
CA ILE A 91 -16.61 -4.93 -20.02
C ILE A 91 -16.92 -5.13 -21.50
N GLU A 92 -16.19 -4.47 -22.41
CA GLU A 92 -16.42 -4.60 -23.86
C GLU A 92 -16.07 -5.99 -24.42
N ARG A 93 -15.09 -6.69 -23.83
CA ARG A 93 -14.73 -8.06 -24.25
C ARG A 93 -15.78 -9.12 -23.90
N LYS A 94 -16.73 -8.82 -23.01
CA LYS A 94 -17.80 -9.76 -22.61
C LYS A 94 -19.07 -9.66 -23.47
N SER A 95 -19.12 -8.72 -24.42
CA SER A 95 -20.27 -8.53 -25.33
C SER A 95 -20.09 -9.18 -26.72
N ARG A 96 -19.15 -10.12 -26.88
CA ARG A 96 -19.00 -10.92 -28.11
C ARG A 96 -19.17 -12.41 -27.85
#